data_AF-A0A1G8UQH9-F1
#
_entry.id   AF-A0A1G8UQH9-F1
#
_cell.length_a   1.000
_cell.length_b   1.000
_cell.length_c   1.000
_cell.angle_alpha   90.00
_cell.angle_beta   90.00
_cell.angle_gamma   90.00
#
_symmetry.space_group_name_H-M   'P 1'
#
loop_
_entity.id
_entity.type
_entity.pdbx_description
1 polymer ?
#
loop_
_entity_poly.entity_id
_entity_poly.type
_entity_poly.pdbx_seq_one_letter_code
_entity_poly.pdbx_strand_id
1 'polypeptide(L)'
;MSMSKEDLIRIIKDTAVIFGITLVAGLGLGFVYELTKEPIATQEAQAQADACAEVFKEINEAGVLDTVEELTFNPIEVNPTISEQLKNEDYNVAYIDSVYEAKKADGTLYGYVIGVTSTSGYGGNISFYMGITLDNMLKGVSILSISETPGLGMNAEKVLVPQFRNRKLEEYKVVKTGAVSSDEIDAITSATITSNAVTNGVNTGARYFTILSEGGNE
;
A
#
# COMPACT_ATOMS: atom_id res chain seq x y z
N MET A 1 19.56 -52.45 21.84
CA MET A 1 20.63 -51.47 22.15
C MET A 1 20.21 -50.76 23.42
N SER A 2 20.71 -51.18 24.58
CA SER A 2 20.34 -50.59 25.88
C SER A 2 21.16 -49.33 26.12
N MET A 3 20.50 -48.20 26.29
CA MET A 3 21.16 -46.94 26.65
C MET A 3 21.78 -47.06 28.05
N SER A 4 23.07 -46.77 28.19
CA SER A 4 23.72 -46.81 29.50
C SER A 4 23.26 -45.62 30.35
N LYS A 5 23.33 -45.75 31.68
CA LYS A 5 23.01 -44.64 32.60
C LYS A 5 23.88 -43.41 32.35
N GLU A 6 25.12 -43.60 31.91
CA GLU A 6 26.07 -42.53 31.61
C GLU A 6 25.66 -41.76 30.34
N ASP A 7 25.19 -42.47 29.31
CA ASP A 7 24.66 -41.85 28.08
C ASP A 7 23.39 -41.03 28.35
N LEU A 8 22.51 -41.54 29.22
CA LEU A 8 21.29 -40.83 29.63
C LEU A 8 21.60 -39.53 30.36
N ILE A 9 22.56 -39.55 31.30
CA ILE A 9 22.97 -38.36 32.06
C ILE A 9 23.59 -37.31 31.13
N ARG A 10 24.39 -37.73 30.15
CA ARG A 10 25.01 -36.82 29.16
C ARG A 10 23.95 -36.14 28.28
N ILE A 11 22.98 -36.89 27.77
CA ILE A 11 21.88 -36.35 26.96
C ILE A 11 21.03 -35.35 27.75
N ILE A 12 20.71 -35.66 29.02
CA ILE A 12 19.94 -34.76 29.88
C ILE A 12 20.70 -33.44 30.12
N LYS A 13 22.01 -33.51 30.36
CA LYS A 13 22.85 -32.33 30.56
C LYS A 13 22.93 -31.47 29.31
N ASP A 14 23.19 -32.06 28.15
CA ASP A 14 23.30 -31.33 26.89
C ASP A 14 21.96 -30.69 26.51
N THR A 15 20.84 -31.38 26.75
CA THR A 15 19.49 -30.85 26.56
C THR A 15 19.18 -29.68 27.49
N ALA A 16 19.55 -29.77 28.77
CA ALA A 16 19.37 -28.70 29.74
C ALA A 16 20.17 -27.44 29.37
N VAL A 17 21.38 -27.63 28.83
CA VAL A 17 22.23 -26.52 28.36
C VAL A 17 21.60 -25.83 27.14
N ILE A 18 21.13 -26.60 26.14
CA ILE A 18 20.46 -26.02 24.96
C ILE A 18 19.17 -25.31 25.38
N PHE A 19 18.38 -25.93 26.25
CA PHE A 19 17.16 -25.31 26.77
C PHE A 19 17.46 -23.98 27.47
N GLY A 20 18.47 -23.93 28.34
CA GLY A 20 18.88 -22.70 29.01
C GLY A 20 19.31 -21.60 28.04
N ILE A 21 20.10 -21.94 27.02
CA ILE A 21 20.53 -20.97 25.99
C ILE A 21 19.33 -20.46 25.19
N THR A 22 18.42 -21.36 24.77
CA THR A 22 17.22 -20.97 24.02
C THR A 22 16.27 -20.09 24.83
N LEU A 23 16.15 -20.36 26.13
CA LEU A 23 15.33 -19.55 27.04
C LEU A 23 15.88 -18.12 27.14
N VAL A 24 17.20 -17.98 27.36
CA VAL A 24 17.85 -16.67 27.45
C VAL A 24 17.76 -15.91 26.12
N ALA A 25 17.98 -16.59 24.99
CA ALA A 25 17.84 -15.98 23.67
C ALA A 25 16.40 -15.52 23.37
N GLY A 26 15.40 -16.35 23.71
CA GLY A 26 13.99 -16.01 23.54
C GLY A 26 13.56 -14.84 24.41
N LEU A 27 14.00 -14.78 25.67
CA LEU A 27 13.76 -13.66 26.56
C LEU A 27 14.44 -12.38 26.06
N GLY A 28 15.67 -12.48 25.57
CA GLY A 28 16.39 -11.34 24.97
C GLY A 28 15.69 -10.78 23.74
N LEU A 29 15.28 -11.65 22.81
CA LEU A 29 14.51 -11.26 21.62
C LEU A 29 13.16 -10.65 21.99
N GLY A 30 12.44 -11.23 22.95
CA GLY A 30 11.15 -10.72 23.42
C GLY A 30 11.28 -9.33 24.06
N PHE A 31 12.33 -9.11 24.87
CA PHE A 31 12.59 -7.81 25.47
C PHE A 31 12.93 -6.75 24.42
N VAL A 32 13.78 -7.08 23.45
CA VAL A 32 14.10 -6.17 22.33
C VAL A 32 12.85 -5.86 21.52
N TYR A 33 12.03 -6.87 21.21
CA TYR A 33 10.78 -6.70 20.49
C TYR A 33 9.85 -5.69 21.19
N GLU A 34 9.65 -5.86 22.51
CA GLU A 34 8.75 -4.99 23.29
C GLU A 34 9.22 -3.52 23.28
N LEU A 35 10.53 -3.29 23.37
CA LEU A 35 11.11 -1.94 23.26
C LEU A 35 11.02 -1.35 21.85
N THR A 36 11.10 -2.18 20.80
CA THR A 36 11.06 -1.71 19.41
C THR A 36 9.66 -1.50 18.85
N LYS A 37 8.63 -2.14 19.44
CA LYS A 37 7.27 -2.10 18.93
C LYS A 37 6.66 -0.70 18.94
N GLU A 38 6.85 0.07 20.02
CA GLU A 38 6.31 1.44 20.14
C GLU A 38 6.94 2.42 19.11
N PRO A 39 8.28 2.49 18.95
CA PRO A 39 8.89 3.31 17.90
C PRO A 39 8.47 2.93 16.48
N ILE A 40 8.35 1.63 16.18
CA ILE A 40 7.94 1.13 14.86
C ILE A 40 6.51 1.57 14.57
N ALA A 41 5.59 1.37 15.53
CA ALA A 41 4.19 1.77 15.35
C ALA A 41 4.05 3.29 15.11
N THR A 42 4.86 4.11 15.78
CA THR A 42 4.84 5.56 15.59
C THR A 42 5.40 5.96 14.22
N GLN A 43 6.49 5.33 13.78
CA GLN A 43 7.06 5.57 12.45
C GLN A 43 6.14 5.10 11.34
N GLU A 44 5.49 3.95 11.50
CA GLU A 44 4.49 3.44 10.56
C GLU A 44 3.26 4.35 10.49
N ALA A 45 2.75 4.81 11.64
CA ALA A 45 1.62 5.74 11.69
C ALA A 45 1.98 7.10 11.04
N GLN A 46 3.18 7.62 11.28
CA GLN A 46 3.65 8.84 10.64
C GLN A 46 3.83 8.66 9.14
N ALA A 47 4.45 7.57 8.69
CA ALA A 47 4.62 7.26 7.28
C ALA A 47 3.27 7.11 6.57
N GLN A 48 2.28 6.48 7.22
CA GLN A 48 0.92 6.40 6.70
C GLN A 48 0.26 7.78 6.61
N ALA A 49 0.37 8.61 7.65
CA ALA A 49 -0.17 9.97 7.64
C ALA A 49 0.47 10.83 6.54
N ASP A 50 1.79 10.74 6.39
CA ASP A 50 2.55 11.45 5.36
C ASP A 50 2.16 10.98 3.95
N ALA A 51 1.99 9.67 3.74
CA ALA A 51 1.57 9.10 2.46
C ALA A 51 0.11 9.46 2.12
N CYS A 52 -0.79 9.47 3.10
CA CYS A 52 -2.17 9.98 2.93
C CYS A 52 -2.18 11.47 2.58
N ALA A 53 -1.32 12.28 3.19
CA ALA A 53 -1.19 13.68 2.82
C ALA A 53 -0.58 13.85 1.42
N GLU A 54 0.39 13.02 1.05
CA GLU A 54 1.09 13.07 -0.23
C GLU A 54 0.16 12.88 -1.43
N VAL A 55 -0.83 12.00 -1.33
CA VAL A 55 -1.77 11.76 -2.45
C VAL A 55 -2.66 12.97 -2.77
N PHE A 56 -2.78 13.93 -1.85
CA PHE A 56 -3.52 15.18 -2.04
C PHE A 56 -2.63 16.40 -2.30
N LYS A 57 -1.30 16.23 -2.39
CA LYS A 57 -0.42 17.33 -2.77
C LYS A 57 -0.62 17.70 -4.24
N GLU A 58 -0.64 18.99 -4.51
CA GLU A 58 -0.72 19.51 -5.87
C GLU A 58 0.41 20.49 -6.17
N ILE A 59 0.65 20.71 -7.45
CA ILE A 59 1.63 21.69 -7.89
C ILE A 59 1.00 23.07 -7.68
N ASN A 60 1.55 23.84 -6.75
CA ASN A 60 1.12 25.21 -6.48
C ASN A 60 1.56 26.18 -7.60
N GLU A 61 1.15 27.45 -7.51
CA GLU A 61 1.48 28.48 -8.50
C GLU A 61 3.00 28.68 -8.72
N ALA A 62 3.83 28.31 -7.73
CA ALA A 62 5.28 28.36 -7.80
C ALA A 62 5.91 27.12 -8.47
N GLY A 63 5.11 26.18 -8.95
CA GLY A 63 5.58 24.93 -9.56
C GLY A 63 6.08 23.91 -8.54
N VAL A 64 5.78 24.09 -7.25
CA VAL A 64 6.21 23.22 -6.15
C VAL A 64 5.06 22.32 -5.72
N LEU A 65 5.35 21.04 -5.49
CA LEU A 65 4.38 20.11 -4.94
C LEU A 65 4.15 20.42 -3.46
N ASP A 66 2.96 20.88 -3.12
CA ASP A 66 2.61 21.33 -1.79
C ASP A 66 1.19 20.88 -1.40
N THR A 67 0.92 20.82 -0.11
CA THR A 67 -0.39 20.46 0.42
C THR A 67 -1.35 21.64 0.21
N VAL A 68 -2.39 21.44 -0.59
CA VAL A 68 -3.34 22.52 -0.94
C VAL A 68 -4.29 22.85 0.20
N GLU A 69 -4.64 21.85 1.02
CA GLU A 69 -5.56 21.98 2.16
C GLU A 69 -5.12 21.08 3.31
N GLU A 70 -5.30 21.54 4.55
CA GLU A 70 -5.07 20.72 5.75
C GLU A 70 -6.21 19.70 5.87
N LEU A 71 -5.88 18.44 5.58
CA LEU A 71 -6.80 17.31 5.60
C LEU A 71 -6.54 16.42 6.82
N THR A 72 -7.63 15.96 7.41
CA THR A 72 -7.63 14.91 8.43
C THR A 72 -8.07 13.59 7.77
N PHE A 73 -7.37 12.51 8.12
CA PHE A 73 -7.62 11.18 7.56
C PHE A 73 -8.23 10.29 8.63
N ASN A 74 -9.51 9.94 8.48
CA ASN A 74 -10.21 9.10 9.43
C ASN A 74 -10.40 7.70 8.83
N PRO A 75 -9.90 6.62 9.45
CA PRO A 75 -10.06 5.28 8.91
C PRO A 75 -11.53 4.87 8.91
N ILE A 76 -11.96 4.21 7.84
CA ILE A 76 -13.25 3.55 7.75
C ILE A 76 -13.05 2.06 7.47
N GLU A 77 -14.01 1.24 7.88
CA GLU A 77 -13.95 -0.20 7.60
C GLU A 77 -14.07 -0.45 6.09
N VAL A 78 -13.18 -1.30 5.57
CA VAL A 78 -13.26 -1.75 4.18
C VAL A 78 -14.53 -2.58 4.02
N ASN A 79 -15.37 -2.23 3.04
CA ASN A 79 -16.60 -2.95 2.80
C ASN A 79 -16.28 -4.34 2.21
N PRO A 80 -16.57 -5.43 2.94
CA PRO A 80 -16.20 -6.78 2.52
C PRO A 80 -16.97 -7.24 1.28
N THR A 81 -18.21 -6.77 1.10
CA THR A 81 -19.03 -7.10 -0.06
C THR A 81 -18.46 -6.49 -1.34
N ILE A 82 -18.05 -5.22 -1.30
CA ILE A 82 -17.42 -4.56 -2.46
C ILE A 82 -16.09 -5.24 -2.78
N SER A 83 -15.30 -5.55 -1.75
CA SER A 83 -14.02 -6.24 -1.92
C SER A 83 -14.16 -7.65 -2.49
N GLU A 84 -15.25 -8.36 -2.18
CA GLU A 84 -15.56 -9.66 -2.78
C GLU A 84 -16.07 -9.55 -4.21
N GLN A 85 -16.88 -8.51 -4.52
CA GLN A 85 -17.30 -8.21 -5.89
C GLN A 85 -16.09 -7.98 -6.81
N LEU A 86 -15.11 -7.17 -6.38
CA LEU A 86 -13.91 -6.87 -7.17
C LEU A 86 -13.04 -8.11 -7.46
N LYS A 87 -13.05 -9.12 -6.58
CA LYS A 87 -12.32 -10.39 -6.80
C LYS A 87 -12.95 -11.27 -7.87
N ASN A 88 -14.25 -11.13 -8.09
CA ASN A 88 -15.00 -11.91 -9.09
C ASN A 88 -14.96 -11.30 -10.49
N GLU A 89 -14.43 -10.08 -10.62
CA GLU A 89 -14.20 -9.39 -11.89
C GLU A 89 -12.76 -9.58 -12.39
N ASP A 90 -12.42 -9.01 -13.55
CA ASP A 90 -11.09 -9.06 -14.18
C ASP A 90 -9.96 -8.40 -13.34
N TYR A 91 -10.29 -7.91 -12.14
CA TYR A 91 -9.41 -7.20 -11.21
C TYR A 91 -8.87 -8.07 -10.05
N ASN A 92 -8.94 -9.40 -10.15
CA ASN A 92 -8.46 -10.36 -9.12
C ASN A 92 -6.94 -10.32 -8.80
N VAL A 93 -6.23 -9.32 -9.32
CA VAL A 93 -4.79 -9.10 -9.10
C VAL A 93 -4.50 -7.92 -8.16
N ALA A 94 -5.53 -7.30 -7.57
CA ALA A 94 -5.37 -6.29 -6.54
C ALA A 94 -6.50 -6.38 -5.48
N TYR A 95 -6.22 -5.91 -4.27
CA TYR A 95 -7.19 -5.86 -3.18
C TYR A 95 -7.05 -4.58 -2.36
N ILE A 96 -8.14 -4.23 -1.68
CA ILE A 96 -8.23 -3.02 -0.85
C ILE A 96 -7.77 -3.36 0.58
N ASP A 97 -6.73 -2.69 1.04
CA ASP A 97 -6.14 -2.88 2.37
C ASP A 97 -6.81 -2.00 3.43
N SER A 98 -7.08 -0.75 3.07
CA SER A 98 -7.56 0.28 3.99
C SER A 98 -8.26 1.38 3.23
N VAL A 99 -9.17 2.07 3.90
CA VAL A 99 -9.85 3.24 3.36
C VAL A 99 -9.89 4.30 4.45
N TYR A 100 -9.62 5.54 4.07
CA TYR A 100 -9.68 6.70 4.96
C TYR A 100 -10.56 7.77 4.33
N GLU A 101 -11.44 8.38 5.12
CA GLU A 101 -12.10 9.62 4.74
C GLU A 101 -11.13 10.78 4.89
N ALA A 102 -10.91 11.53 3.82
CA ALA A 102 -10.20 12.80 3.84
C ALA A 102 -11.20 13.92 4.11
N LYS A 103 -11.11 14.55 5.28
CA LYS A 103 -11.97 15.66 5.70
C LYS A 103 -11.17 16.94 5.84
N LYS A 104 -11.75 18.06 5.42
CA LYS A 104 -11.20 19.39 5.67
C LYS A 104 -11.23 19.73 7.16
N ALA A 105 -10.53 20.79 7.55
CA ALA A 105 -10.50 21.30 8.92
C ALA A 105 -11.90 21.62 9.51
N ASP A 106 -12.88 21.94 8.65
CA ASP A 106 -14.27 22.20 9.05
C ASP A 106 -15.13 20.93 9.21
N GLY A 107 -14.56 19.74 8.98
CA GLY A 107 -15.23 18.45 9.04
C GLY A 107 -15.94 18.03 7.74
N THR A 108 -15.91 18.87 6.70
CA THR A 108 -16.49 18.55 5.38
C THR A 108 -15.70 17.44 4.71
N LEU A 109 -16.40 16.41 4.24
CA LEU A 109 -15.81 15.35 3.44
C LEU A 109 -15.28 15.91 2.12
N TYR A 110 -13.99 15.74 1.87
CA TYR A 110 -13.31 16.19 0.65
C TYR A 110 -13.09 15.04 -0.33
N GLY A 111 -12.83 13.85 0.21
CA GLY A 111 -12.51 12.68 -0.59
C GLY A 111 -12.17 11.46 0.27
N TYR A 112 -11.51 10.50 -0.34
CA TYR A 112 -11.06 9.26 0.28
C TYR A 112 -9.61 8.96 -0.10
N VAL A 113 -8.86 8.37 0.83
CA VAL A 113 -7.61 7.67 0.56
C VAL A 113 -7.91 6.18 0.55
N ILE A 114 -7.52 5.49 -0.52
CA ILE A 114 -7.69 4.04 -0.64
C ILE A 114 -6.31 3.40 -0.69
N GLY A 115 -6.05 2.50 0.25
CA GLY A 115 -4.89 1.63 0.24
C GLY A 115 -5.15 0.42 -0.62
N VAL A 116 -4.30 0.22 -1.62
CA VAL A 116 -4.41 -0.88 -2.57
C VAL A 116 -3.10 -1.65 -2.59
N THR A 117 -3.20 -2.98 -2.58
CA THR A 117 -2.09 -3.88 -2.86
C THR A 117 -2.36 -4.65 -4.15
N SER A 118 -1.48 -4.48 -5.12
CA SER A 118 -1.44 -5.26 -6.35
C SER A 118 -0.48 -6.44 -6.19
N THR A 119 -0.96 -7.65 -6.48
CA THR A 119 -0.19 -8.91 -6.42
C THR A 119 0.47 -9.28 -7.74
N SER A 120 0.29 -8.44 -8.77
CA SER A 120 0.79 -8.69 -10.13
C SER A 120 2.14 -8.04 -10.44
N GLY A 121 2.82 -7.49 -9.43
CA GLY A 121 4.19 -6.99 -9.60
C GLY A 121 5.16 -8.12 -9.95
N TYR A 122 6.21 -7.80 -10.70
CA TYR A 122 7.22 -8.77 -11.12
C TYR A 122 8.09 -9.23 -9.96
N GLY A 123 8.52 -8.30 -9.12
CA GLY A 123 9.32 -8.57 -7.91
C GLY A 123 8.51 -8.89 -6.65
N GLY A 124 7.17 -8.94 -6.74
CA GLY A 124 6.26 -9.19 -5.63
C GLY A 124 5.14 -8.16 -5.56
N ASN A 125 4.51 -8.07 -4.38
CA ASN A 125 3.39 -7.15 -4.15
C ASN A 125 3.85 -5.69 -4.26
N ILE A 126 2.95 -4.85 -4.77
CA ILE A 126 3.12 -3.40 -4.81
C ILE A 126 1.95 -2.79 -4.05
N SER A 127 2.25 -2.11 -2.95
CA SER A 127 1.25 -1.46 -2.09
C SER A 127 1.37 0.05 -2.21
N PHE A 128 0.25 0.74 -2.34
CA PHE A 128 0.21 2.19 -2.49
C PHE A 128 -1.10 2.77 -1.97
N TYR A 129 -1.07 4.04 -1.61
CA TYR A 129 -2.27 4.85 -1.41
C TYR A 129 -2.64 5.58 -2.68
N MET A 130 -3.94 5.77 -2.91
CA MET A 130 -4.47 6.67 -3.92
C MET A 130 -5.48 7.62 -3.29
N GLY A 131 -5.40 8.90 -3.64
CA GLY A 131 -6.28 9.96 -3.14
C GLY A 131 -7.33 10.32 -4.18
N ILE A 132 -8.61 10.19 -3.83
CA ILE A 132 -9.73 10.45 -4.72
C ILE A 132 -10.63 11.51 -4.08
N THR A 133 -11.01 12.54 -4.82
CA THR A 133 -11.99 13.55 -4.37
C THR A 133 -13.42 13.19 -4.77
N LEU A 134 -14.40 13.78 -4.08
CA LEU A 134 -15.83 13.53 -4.33
C LEU A 134 -16.32 13.93 -5.74
N ASP A 135 -15.55 14.74 -6.47
CA ASP A 135 -15.81 15.12 -7.86
C ASP A 135 -15.28 14.10 -8.89
N ASN A 136 -14.97 12.88 -8.45
CA ASN A 136 -14.42 11.79 -9.25
C ASN A 136 -13.03 12.11 -9.85
N MET A 137 -12.20 12.84 -9.12
CA MET A 137 -10.82 13.12 -9.53
C MET A 137 -9.81 12.32 -8.69
N LEU A 138 -8.91 11.62 -9.37
CA LEU A 138 -7.70 11.04 -8.80
C LEU A 138 -6.66 12.15 -8.62
N LYS A 139 -6.39 12.52 -7.37
CA LYS A 139 -5.44 13.57 -7.01
C LYS A 139 -4.00 13.08 -7.09
N GLY A 140 -3.75 11.84 -6.69
CA GLY A 140 -2.42 11.26 -6.74
C GLY A 140 -2.34 9.85 -6.19
N VAL A 141 -1.15 9.28 -6.30
CA VAL A 141 -0.78 7.95 -5.80
C VAL A 141 0.52 8.09 -5.02
N SER A 142 0.65 7.42 -3.87
CA SER A 142 1.88 7.37 -3.07
C SER A 142 2.23 5.91 -2.82
N ILE A 143 3.43 5.49 -3.22
CA ILE A 143 3.87 4.10 -3.12
C ILE A 143 4.35 3.83 -1.69
N LEU A 144 3.74 2.84 -1.03
CA LEU A 144 4.09 2.42 0.33
C LEU A 144 5.16 1.34 0.33
N SER A 145 5.07 0.41 -0.62
CA SER A 145 5.99 -0.71 -0.73
C SER A 145 6.10 -1.15 -2.18
N ILE A 146 7.34 -1.33 -2.64
CA ILE A 146 7.67 -1.87 -3.94
C ILE A 146 8.97 -2.64 -3.85
N SER A 147 8.99 -3.87 -4.36
CA SER A 147 10.17 -4.75 -4.34
C SER A 147 10.58 -5.18 -5.74
N GLU A 148 10.61 -4.22 -6.66
CA GLU A 148 10.89 -4.45 -8.08
C GLU A 148 12.38 -4.40 -8.44
N THR A 149 12.71 -4.69 -9.70
CA THR A 149 14.10 -4.63 -10.16
C THR A 149 14.65 -3.18 -10.12
N PRO A 150 15.81 -2.95 -9.47
CA PRO A 150 16.46 -1.63 -9.44
C PRO A 150 16.74 -1.08 -10.84
N GLY A 151 16.47 0.21 -11.04
CA GLY A 151 16.65 0.87 -12.34
C GLY A 151 15.60 0.53 -13.40
N LEU A 152 14.66 -0.37 -13.09
CA LEU A 152 13.51 -0.72 -13.92
C LEU A 152 12.22 -0.39 -13.17
N GLY A 153 11.55 -1.40 -12.60
CA GLY A 153 10.25 -1.24 -11.93
C GLY A 153 10.29 -0.38 -10.66
N MET A 154 11.43 -0.30 -9.96
CA MET A 154 11.56 0.63 -8.83
C MET A 154 11.45 2.12 -9.21
N ASN A 155 11.49 2.45 -10.51
CA ASN A 155 11.20 3.81 -10.96
C ASN A 155 9.69 4.12 -11.01
N ALA A 156 8.80 3.23 -10.55
CA ALA A 156 7.35 3.46 -10.55
C ALA A 156 6.96 4.78 -9.87
N GLU A 157 7.57 5.11 -8.74
CA GLU A 157 7.33 6.38 -8.05
C GLU A 157 7.71 7.60 -8.91
N LYS A 158 8.80 7.50 -9.66
CA LYS A 158 9.29 8.60 -10.50
C LYS A 158 8.54 8.72 -11.82
N VAL A 159 8.11 7.60 -12.39
CA VAL A 159 7.61 7.52 -13.78
C VAL A 159 6.10 7.41 -13.83
N LEU A 160 5.48 6.60 -12.96
CA LEU A 160 4.05 6.32 -13.02
C LEU A 160 3.24 7.28 -12.15
N VAL A 161 3.66 7.52 -10.90
CA VAL A 161 2.91 8.38 -9.96
C VAL A 161 2.56 9.76 -10.54
N PRO A 162 3.48 10.48 -11.21
CA PRO A 162 3.14 11.79 -11.79
C PRO A 162 2.08 11.71 -12.89
N GLN A 163 1.98 10.57 -13.58
CA GLN A 163 0.99 10.39 -14.65
C GLN A 163 -0.43 10.30 -14.10
N PHE A 164 -0.62 9.80 -12.87
CA PHE A 164 -1.94 9.65 -12.24
C PHE A 164 -2.45 10.94 -11.57
N ARG A 165 -1.62 11.98 -11.47
CA ARG A 165 -1.98 13.22 -10.76
C ARG A 165 -3.08 13.99 -11.49
N ASN A 166 -4.06 14.46 -10.73
CA ASN A 166 -5.16 15.31 -11.20
C ASN A 166 -5.86 14.77 -12.45
N ARG A 167 -6.11 13.46 -12.50
CA ARG A 167 -6.87 12.82 -13.59
C ARG A 167 -8.30 12.52 -13.17
N LYS A 168 -9.22 12.49 -14.13
CA LYS A 168 -10.56 11.96 -13.91
C LYS A 168 -10.50 10.47 -13.68
N LEU A 169 -11.33 9.96 -12.78
CA LEU A 169 -11.52 8.54 -12.58
C LEU A 169 -12.13 7.92 -13.84
N GLU A 170 -11.27 7.21 -14.56
CA GLU A 170 -11.60 6.44 -15.75
C GLU A 170 -10.81 5.13 -15.67
N GLU A 171 -11.14 4.17 -16.52
CA GLU A 171 -10.35 2.95 -16.61
C GLU A 171 -9.06 3.23 -17.38
N TYR A 172 -7.93 3.21 -16.68
CA TYR A 172 -6.63 3.49 -17.28
C TYR A 172 -6.05 2.26 -17.97
N LYS A 173 -5.37 2.48 -19.09
CA LYS A 173 -4.67 1.44 -19.85
C LYS A 173 -3.20 1.78 -20.04
N VAL A 174 -2.35 0.75 -19.95
CA VAL A 174 -0.91 0.92 -20.12
C VAL A 174 -0.53 0.84 -21.60
N VAL A 175 0.23 1.82 -22.09
CA VAL A 175 0.76 1.87 -23.46
C VAL A 175 2.29 1.94 -23.46
N LYS A 176 2.92 1.53 -24.56
CA LYS A 176 4.40 1.53 -24.71
C LYS A 176 4.91 2.59 -25.68
N THR A 177 4.01 3.34 -26.30
CA THR A 177 4.28 4.18 -27.47
C THR A 177 4.16 5.67 -27.20
N GLY A 178 4.03 6.08 -25.94
CA GLY A 178 3.59 7.43 -25.58
C GLY A 178 2.09 7.43 -25.34
N ALA A 179 1.66 7.90 -24.17
CA ALA A 179 0.27 8.14 -23.84
C ALA A 179 -0.22 9.32 -24.68
N VAL A 180 -1.24 9.08 -25.49
CA VAL A 180 -1.87 10.11 -26.35
C VAL A 180 -3.24 10.52 -25.84
N SER A 181 -3.84 9.71 -24.97
CA SER A 181 -5.16 9.92 -24.40
C SER A 181 -5.10 10.05 -22.87
N SER A 182 -6.13 10.66 -22.26
CA SER A 182 -6.21 10.87 -20.80
C SER A 182 -6.42 9.57 -20.01
N ASP A 183 -6.87 8.50 -20.66
CA ASP A 183 -7.00 7.15 -20.11
C ASP A 183 -5.71 6.33 -20.29
N GLU A 184 -4.68 6.87 -20.93
CA GLU A 184 -3.42 6.15 -21.20
C GLU A 184 -2.32 6.50 -20.20
N ILE A 185 -1.60 5.46 -19.77
CA ILE A 185 -0.44 5.53 -18.89
C ILE A 185 0.75 4.94 -19.63
N ASP A 186 1.83 5.70 -19.72
CA ASP A 186 3.07 5.23 -20.31
C ASP A 186 3.77 4.23 -19.40
N ALA A 187 4.05 3.06 -19.98
CA ALA A 187 4.81 2.02 -19.32
C ALA A 187 6.24 2.48 -19.02
N ILE A 188 6.75 2.05 -17.86
CA ILE A 188 8.17 2.09 -17.58
C ILE A 188 8.89 1.22 -18.62
N THR A 189 9.92 1.80 -19.27
CA THR A 189 10.73 1.09 -20.26
C THR A 189 11.27 -0.22 -19.67
N SER A 190 11.02 -1.33 -20.36
CA SER A 190 11.41 -2.68 -19.93
C SER A 190 10.81 -3.17 -18.59
N ALA A 191 9.80 -2.48 -18.04
CA ALA A 191 9.07 -2.86 -16.83
C ALA A 191 7.55 -2.76 -17.03
N THR A 192 7.05 -3.37 -18.11
CA THR A 192 5.60 -3.39 -18.43
C THR A 192 4.79 -4.12 -17.35
N ILE A 193 5.33 -5.17 -16.74
CA ILE A 193 4.63 -5.93 -15.69
C ILE A 193 4.35 -5.01 -14.49
N THR A 194 5.37 -4.31 -13.99
CA THR A 194 5.21 -3.32 -12.91
C THR A 194 4.23 -2.22 -13.28
N SER A 195 4.28 -1.74 -14.53
CA SER A 195 3.37 -0.69 -15.01
C SER A 195 1.93 -1.15 -15.00
N ASN A 196 1.67 -2.36 -15.51
CA ASN A 196 0.35 -2.98 -15.46
C ASN A 196 -0.10 -3.23 -14.02
N ALA A 197 0.79 -3.66 -13.13
CA ALA A 197 0.46 -3.96 -11.74
C ALA A 197 -0.04 -2.71 -11.00
N VAL A 198 0.64 -1.57 -11.16
CA VAL A 198 0.23 -0.30 -10.56
C VAL A 198 -1.08 0.19 -11.19
N THR A 199 -1.17 0.24 -12.52
CA THR A 199 -2.38 0.72 -13.21
C THR A 199 -3.61 -0.12 -12.90
N ASN A 200 -3.46 -1.46 -12.86
CA ASN A 200 -4.55 -2.35 -12.48
C ASN A 200 -5.00 -2.10 -11.04
N GLY A 201 -4.06 -1.90 -10.10
CA GLY A 201 -4.41 -1.54 -8.73
C GLY A 201 -5.14 -0.18 -8.65
N VAL A 202 -4.72 0.81 -9.42
CA VAL A 202 -5.40 2.11 -9.48
C VAL A 202 -6.83 1.94 -10.00
N ASN A 203 -7.02 1.13 -11.04
CA ASN A 203 -8.35 0.82 -11.57
C ASN A 203 -9.20 0.08 -10.52
N THR A 204 -8.64 -0.87 -9.76
CA THR A 204 -9.34 -1.56 -8.67
C THR A 204 -9.80 -0.58 -7.58
N GLY A 205 -8.92 0.32 -7.14
CA GLY A 205 -9.28 1.33 -6.14
C GLY A 205 -10.30 2.35 -6.67
N ALA A 206 -10.19 2.74 -7.94
CA ALA A 206 -11.18 3.57 -8.62
C ALA A 206 -12.57 2.93 -8.64
N ARG A 207 -12.65 1.64 -9.00
CA ARG A 207 -13.90 0.86 -8.99
C ARG A 207 -14.47 0.73 -7.58
N TYR A 208 -13.62 0.43 -6.60
CA TYR A 208 -14.04 0.39 -5.19
C TYR A 208 -14.70 1.71 -4.77
N PHE A 209 -14.08 2.85 -5.12
CA PHE A 209 -14.64 4.17 -4.83
C PHE A 209 -15.99 4.40 -5.52
N THR A 210 -16.12 4.05 -6.80
CA THR A 210 -17.39 4.17 -7.52
C THR A 210 -18.51 3.41 -6.81
N ILE A 211 -18.27 2.15 -6.44
CA ILE A 211 -19.28 1.34 -5.75
C ILE A 211 -19.57 1.90 -4.34
N LEU A 212 -18.53 2.33 -3.62
CA LEU A 212 -18.67 2.93 -2.28
C LEU A 212 -19.52 4.21 -2.32
N SER A 213 -19.29 5.08 -3.30
CA SER A 213 -20.01 6.35 -3.46
C SER A 213 -21.44 6.17 -3.98
N GLU A 214 -21.68 5.18 -4.85
CA GLU A 214 -23.01 4.81 -5.31
C GLU A 214 -23.86 4.18 -4.19
N GLY A 215 -23.26 3.33 -3.35
CA GLY A 215 -23.93 2.70 -2.20
C GLY A 215 -24.19 3.63 -1.01
N GLY A 216 -23.66 4.85 -1.02
CA GLY A 216 -23.92 5.89 -0.01
C GLY A 216 -25.10 6.82 -0.32
N ASN A 217 -25.73 6.65 -1.48
CA ASN A 217 -26.88 7.45 -1.93
C ASN A 217 -28.25 6.79 -1.66
N GLU A 218 -28.32 5.80 -0.76
CA GLU A 218 -29.57 5.18 -0.29
C GLU A 218 -29.99 5.66 1.11
#